data_AF-A0AAD9LLF6-F1
#
_entry.id   AF-A0AAD9LLF6-F1
#
_cell.length_a   1.000
_cell.length_b   1.000
_cell.length_c   1.000
_cell.angle_alpha   90.00
_cell.angle_beta   90.00
_cell.angle_gamma   90.00
#
_symmetry.space_group_name_H-M   'P 1'
#
loop_
_entity.id
_entity.type
_entity.pdbx_description
1 polymer ?
#
loop_
_entity_poly.entity_id
_entity_poly.type
_entity_poly.pdbx_seq_one_letter_code
_entity_poly.pdbx_strand_id
1 'polypeptide(L)'
;MDAGDAEEQLAAASARALEVMLVTHGHKFPEDVWGLISDELRNVMKRAEPTWIFFALPPEDEGEPAPDSPAGSPPKLSLSPRTIDSAALNLTSPRQPSLLSMYPGVVATLGFTFATNFPPKVITVEEVEAQRVPSRTHLAVLLALQRVAGNVLASRRKENLSLSVGHARSLLSCLRESYLFARKVNDEVQLRRYLQRVGWRYGMTVPSSSELPSLLPQEVLGKQQYLHVLFTVLVRSVDNAQVAPIGEQEEARKYMARLVQETLEEYLAWTGVSAQYIDETEMPADAHQRVESFTPLLVATLQELAAFDSTEVSLRLSELFSSTNFFYLTLQLQRHMPWLYPLLTDLVMVPNAEVRVALSSVFSRAVRQLLPPM
;
A
#
# COMPACT_ATOMS: atom_id res chain seq x y z
N MET A 1 1.45 18.72 23.46
CA MET A 1 1.90 17.52 22.74
C MET A 1 1.34 16.36 23.49
N ASP A 2 0.43 15.64 22.84
CA ASP A 2 -0.19 14.47 23.45
C ASP A 2 0.84 13.32 23.49
N ALA A 3 0.78 12.42 24.46
CA ALA A 3 1.78 11.35 24.60
C ALA A 3 1.87 10.46 23.33
N GLY A 4 0.75 10.33 22.61
CA GLY A 4 0.69 9.62 21.32
C GLY A 4 1.47 10.28 20.19
N ASP A 5 1.63 11.61 20.20
CA ASP A 5 2.38 12.33 19.15
C ASP A 5 3.89 12.02 19.25
N ALA A 6 4.39 11.85 20.48
CA ALA A 6 5.80 11.55 20.73
C ALA A 6 6.18 10.12 20.30
N GLU A 7 5.31 9.14 20.58
CA GLU A 7 5.49 7.75 20.16
C GLU A 7 5.44 7.60 18.63
N GLU A 8 4.51 8.31 17.98
CA GLU A 8 4.42 8.31 16.51
C GLU A 8 5.68 8.92 15.86
N GLN A 9 6.20 10.02 16.41
CA GLN A 9 7.45 10.62 15.94
C GLN A 9 8.64 9.70 16.13
N LEU A 10 8.71 8.99 17.27
CA LEU A 10 9.77 8.03 17.55
C LEU A 10 9.70 6.82 16.59
N ALA A 11 8.51 6.28 16.35
CA ALA A 11 8.29 5.20 15.39
C ALA A 11 8.72 5.61 13.97
N ALA A 12 8.32 6.81 13.53
CA ALA A 12 8.71 7.35 12.24
C ALA A 12 10.23 7.59 12.13
N ALA A 13 10.87 8.12 13.18
CA ALA A 13 12.32 8.31 13.21
C ALA A 13 13.09 6.98 13.17
N SER A 14 12.62 5.98 13.91
CA SER A 14 13.22 4.65 13.98
C SER A 14 13.12 3.93 12.64
N ALA A 15 11.96 3.99 11.99
CA ALA A 15 11.77 3.43 10.66
C ALA A 15 12.61 4.12 9.59
N ARG A 16 12.78 5.46 9.65
CA ARG A 16 13.72 6.18 8.77
C ARG A 16 15.17 5.75 9.00
N ALA A 17 15.60 5.58 10.25
CA ALA A 17 16.94 5.11 10.55
C ALA A 17 17.17 3.69 10.02
N LEU A 18 16.17 2.80 10.19
CA LEU A 18 16.17 1.45 9.63
C LEU A 18 16.26 1.49 8.09
N GLU A 19 15.45 2.31 7.43
CA GLU A 19 15.48 2.52 5.97
C GLU A 19 16.88 2.91 5.50
N VAL A 20 17.47 3.94 6.09
CA VAL A 20 18.80 4.44 5.73
C VAL A 20 19.87 3.37 5.91
N MET A 21 19.82 2.64 7.03
CA MET A 21 20.75 1.52 7.27
C MET A 21 20.61 0.43 6.21
N LEU A 22 19.38 -0.02 5.92
CA LEU A 22 19.12 -1.11 4.98
C LEU A 22 19.47 -0.72 3.54
N VAL A 23 19.15 0.50 3.12
CA VAL A 23 19.41 0.98 1.75
C VAL A 23 20.89 1.31 1.56
N THR A 24 21.49 2.07 2.47
CA THR A 24 22.86 2.60 2.30
C THR A 24 23.93 1.59 2.68
N HIS A 25 23.68 0.78 3.71
CA HIS A 25 24.67 -0.15 4.27
C HIS A 25 24.30 -1.62 4.09
N GLY A 26 23.12 -1.93 3.57
CA GLY A 26 22.67 -3.30 3.42
C GLY A 26 23.48 -4.15 2.44
N HIS A 27 24.28 -3.53 1.57
CA HIS A 27 25.26 -4.24 0.72
C HIS A 27 26.33 -4.97 1.55
N LYS A 28 26.53 -4.57 2.81
CA LYS A 28 27.45 -5.23 3.74
C LYS A 28 26.82 -6.43 4.45
N PHE A 29 25.50 -6.59 4.35
CA PHE A 29 24.81 -7.71 4.98
C PHE A 29 24.86 -8.95 4.07
N PRO A 30 25.29 -10.11 4.59
CA PRO A 30 25.24 -11.36 3.85
C PRO A 30 23.79 -11.83 3.66
N GLU A 31 23.60 -12.81 2.77
CA GLU A 31 22.27 -13.28 2.37
C GLU A 31 21.44 -13.86 3.52
N ASP A 32 22.07 -14.55 4.47
CA ASP A 32 21.44 -15.10 5.68
C ASP A 32 20.88 -13.99 6.58
N VAL A 33 21.63 -12.91 6.77
CA VAL A 33 21.17 -11.73 7.52
C VAL A 33 20.02 -11.04 6.78
N TRP A 34 20.10 -10.92 5.46
CA TRP A 34 18.99 -10.40 4.64
C TRP A 34 17.74 -11.27 4.72
N GLY A 35 17.89 -12.59 4.80
CA GLY A 35 16.79 -13.52 5.01
C GLY A 35 16.06 -13.21 6.32
N LEU A 36 16.80 -13.09 7.42
CA LEU A 36 16.25 -12.74 8.74
C LEU A 36 15.55 -11.38 8.73
N ILE A 37 16.17 -10.35 8.14
CA ILE A 37 15.58 -9.01 8.03
C ILE A 37 14.29 -9.05 7.22
N SER A 38 14.28 -9.74 6.09
CA SER A 38 13.12 -9.81 5.20
C SER A 38 11.96 -10.54 5.84
N ASP A 39 12.25 -11.64 6.54
CA ASP A 39 11.25 -12.40 7.28
C ASP A 39 10.67 -11.57 8.41
N GLU A 40 11.48 -10.81 9.14
CA GLU A 40 11.01 -9.96 10.22
C GLU A 40 10.17 -8.79 9.70
N LEU A 41 10.62 -8.09 8.65
CA LEU A 41 9.84 -7.02 8.01
C LEU A 41 8.45 -7.53 7.59
N ARG A 42 8.40 -8.68 6.91
CA ARG A 42 7.14 -9.31 6.50
C ARG A 42 6.27 -9.67 7.71
N ASN A 43 6.87 -10.25 8.74
CA ASN A 43 6.15 -10.64 9.95
C ASN A 43 5.53 -9.42 10.63
N VAL A 44 6.30 -8.34 10.83
CA VAL A 44 5.80 -7.13 11.48
C VAL A 44 4.71 -6.47 10.64
N MET A 45 4.87 -6.37 9.31
CA MET A 45 3.82 -5.84 8.43
C MET A 45 2.51 -6.63 8.55
N LYS A 46 2.57 -7.97 8.45
CA LYS A 46 1.38 -8.83 8.59
C LYS A 46 0.73 -8.75 9.96
N ARG A 47 1.53 -8.51 11.01
CA ARG A 47 1.05 -8.38 12.38
C ARG A 47 0.43 -7.01 12.66
N ALA A 48 0.93 -5.96 12.01
CA ALA A 48 0.44 -4.60 12.19
C ALA A 48 -0.90 -4.35 11.46
N GLU A 49 -1.28 -5.21 10.51
CA GLU A 49 -2.57 -5.14 9.82
C GLU A 49 -3.72 -5.52 10.78
N PRO A 50 -4.67 -4.60 11.05
CA PRO A 50 -5.76 -4.83 11.98
C PRO A 50 -6.88 -5.66 11.34
N THR A 51 -6.57 -6.88 10.90
CA THR A 51 -7.51 -7.76 10.17
C THR A 51 -8.78 -8.10 10.95
N TRP A 52 -8.71 -8.02 12.28
CA TRP A 52 -9.81 -8.32 13.18
C TRP A 52 -11.01 -7.36 13.08
N ILE A 53 -10.83 -6.16 12.50
CA ILE A 53 -11.91 -5.17 12.36
C ILE A 53 -13.11 -5.68 11.56
N PHE A 54 -12.89 -6.63 10.66
CA PHE A 54 -13.97 -7.25 9.86
C PHE A 54 -14.81 -8.25 10.67
N PHE A 55 -14.31 -8.73 11.81
CA PHE A 55 -15.06 -9.62 12.70
C PHE A 55 -15.76 -8.85 13.84
N ALA A 56 -15.43 -7.57 14.02
CA ALA A 56 -15.97 -6.72 15.08
C ALA A 56 -17.30 -6.03 14.70
N LEU A 57 -17.81 -6.23 13.49
CA LEU A 57 -19.11 -5.75 13.06
C LEU A 57 -20.21 -6.48 13.86
N PRO A 58 -21.02 -5.80 14.68
CA PRO A 58 -22.17 -6.43 15.30
C PRO A 58 -23.13 -6.91 14.18
N PRO A 59 -23.81 -8.06 14.35
CA PRO A 59 -24.83 -8.49 13.41
C PRO A 59 -25.89 -7.40 13.26
N GLU A 60 -26.42 -7.20 12.05
CA GLU A 60 -27.44 -6.18 11.71
C GLU A 60 -28.82 -6.48 12.31
N ASP A 61 -28.88 -6.73 13.63
CA ASP A 61 -30.10 -7.05 14.38
C ASP A 61 -30.21 -6.14 15.61
N GLU A 62 -30.22 -4.82 15.42
CA GLU A 62 -30.98 -3.89 16.27
C GLU A 62 -31.38 -2.70 15.39
N GLY A 63 -32.64 -2.71 14.93
CA GLY A 63 -33.23 -1.62 14.16
C GLY A 63 -33.14 -0.28 14.87
N GLU A 64 -33.12 0.79 14.07
CA GLU A 64 -33.24 2.16 14.54
C GLU A 64 -34.38 2.27 15.58
N PRO A 65 -34.16 2.84 16.77
CA PRO A 65 -35.23 3.00 17.74
C PRO A 65 -36.18 4.10 17.26
N ALA A 66 -37.32 3.69 16.70
CA ALA A 66 -38.47 4.58 16.51
C ALA A 66 -39.05 4.97 17.89
N PRO A 67 -39.55 6.22 18.06
CA PRO A 67 -39.97 6.74 19.35
C PRO A 67 -41.36 6.21 19.75
N ASP A 68 -41.48 5.96 21.07
CA ASP A 68 -42.71 5.86 21.87
C ASP A 68 -43.78 4.80 21.53
N SER A 69 -43.79 3.69 22.30
CA SER A 69 -44.98 3.29 23.10
C SER A 69 -44.71 2.07 24.01
N PRO A 70 -45.44 1.91 25.14
CA PRO A 70 -45.01 1.10 26.28
C PRO A 70 -45.67 -0.29 26.41
N ALA A 71 -44.96 -1.16 27.15
CA ALA A 71 -45.42 -2.31 27.92
C ALA A 71 -45.91 -3.58 27.19
N GLY A 72 -45.19 -4.71 27.42
CA GLY A 72 -45.74 -6.05 27.24
C GLY A 72 -44.71 -7.19 27.14
N SER A 73 -44.19 -7.65 28.30
CA SER A 73 -43.73 -9.01 28.69
C SER A 73 -42.90 -9.95 27.75
N PRO A 74 -42.00 -10.79 28.31
CA PRO A 74 -40.97 -11.53 27.54
C PRO A 74 -41.40 -12.97 27.17
N PRO A 75 -40.76 -13.63 26.19
CA PRO A 75 -40.77 -15.08 26.10
C PRO A 75 -39.40 -15.73 26.38
N LYS A 76 -39.50 -16.93 26.95
CA LYS A 76 -38.43 -17.81 27.44
C LYS A 76 -37.68 -18.56 26.32
N LEU A 77 -36.43 -18.86 26.64
CA LEU A 77 -35.45 -19.74 25.98
C LEU A 77 -35.99 -21.11 25.56
N SER A 78 -35.50 -21.62 24.42
CA SER A 78 -35.24 -23.05 24.19
C SER A 78 -34.44 -23.24 22.90
N LEU A 79 -33.12 -23.49 22.97
CA LEU A 79 -32.35 -24.13 21.89
C LEU A 79 -31.19 -24.95 22.50
N SER A 80 -31.17 -26.24 22.17
CA SER A 80 -30.25 -27.29 22.65
C SER A 80 -28.84 -27.19 22.05
N PRO A 81 -27.79 -27.71 22.73
CA PRO A 81 -26.43 -27.70 22.20
C PRO A 81 -26.19 -28.88 21.24
N ARG A 82 -25.74 -28.59 20.01
CA ARG A 82 -25.15 -29.59 19.10
C ARG A 82 -23.62 -29.59 19.26
N THR A 83 -23.10 -30.68 19.78
CA THR A 83 -21.70 -31.11 19.70
C THR A 83 -21.25 -31.21 18.25
N ILE A 84 -20.14 -30.56 17.90
CA ILE A 84 -19.41 -30.76 16.65
C ILE A 84 -18.08 -31.43 17.00
N ASP A 85 -17.81 -32.53 16.31
CA ASP A 85 -16.77 -33.50 16.57
C ASP A 85 -15.33 -32.94 16.43
N SER A 86 -14.56 -33.10 17.50
CA SER A 86 -13.11 -32.96 17.54
C SER A 86 -12.43 -34.20 16.97
N ALA A 87 -12.17 -34.24 15.65
CA ALA A 87 -11.44 -35.38 15.05
C ALA A 87 -10.61 -35.05 13.80
N ALA A 88 -10.05 -33.83 13.67
CA ALA A 88 -9.16 -33.49 12.54
C ALA A 88 -7.94 -32.61 12.90
N LEU A 89 -7.46 -32.65 14.14
CA LEU A 89 -6.35 -31.80 14.62
C LEU A 89 -4.98 -32.48 14.75
N ASN A 90 -4.78 -33.65 14.14
CA ASN A 90 -3.47 -34.29 14.11
C ASN A 90 -3.07 -34.52 12.66
N LEU A 91 -2.27 -33.61 12.10
CA LEU A 91 -1.19 -33.91 11.14
C LEU A 91 -0.37 -32.63 10.87
N THR A 92 0.93 -32.75 11.13
CA THR A 92 2.04 -31.85 10.73
C THR A 92 2.23 -30.53 11.49
N SER A 93 3.09 -30.58 12.50
CA SER A 93 3.83 -29.43 13.04
C SER A 93 4.85 -28.94 12.01
N PRO A 94 4.84 -27.65 11.57
CA PRO A 94 5.98 -27.05 10.93
C PRO A 94 6.90 -26.45 12.00
N ARG A 95 8.16 -26.88 12.00
CA ARG A 95 9.27 -26.35 12.79
C ARG A 95 9.24 -24.81 12.79
N GLN A 96 9.26 -24.20 13.98
CA GLN A 96 9.39 -22.75 14.14
C GLN A 96 10.67 -22.26 13.45
N PRO A 97 10.61 -21.29 12.52
CA PRO A 97 11.81 -20.57 12.11
C PRO A 97 12.31 -19.78 13.32
N SER A 98 13.63 -19.80 13.54
CA SER A 98 14.32 -19.04 14.57
C SER A 98 14.08 -17.55 14.31
N LEU A 99 13.08 -16.96 14.97
CA LEU A 99 12.81 -15.54 14.90
C LEU A 99 13.96 -14.79 15.57
N LEU A 100 14.46 -13.75 14.91
CA LEU A 100 15.21 -12.70 15.58
C LEU A 100 14.19 -11.90 16.39
N SER A 101 13.69 -12.49 17.49
CA SER A 101 12.74 -11.84 18.37
C SER A 101 13.31 -10.48 18.72
N MET A 102 12.62 -9.40 18.34
CA MET A 102 13.01 -8.04 18.69
C MET A 102 13.50 -8.03 20.13
N TYR A 103 14.74 -7.56 20.34
CA TYR A 103 15.33 -7.49 21.68
C TYR A 103 14.29 -6.87 22.63
N PRO A 104 13.95 -7.52 23.76
CA PRO A 104 12.93 -7.03 24.68
C PRO A 104 13.15 -5.57 25.11
N GLY A 105 14.42 -5.14 25.14
CA GLY A 105 14.79 -3.75 25.41
C GLY A 105 14.38 -2.74 24.32
N VAL A 106 14.35 -3.11 23.04
CA VAL A 106 13.88 -2.24 21.94
C VAL A 106 12.37 -2.08 21.99
N VAL A 107 11.66 -3.18 22.28
CA VAL A 107 10.21 -3.18 22.53
C VAL A 107 9.86 -2.25 23.69
N ALA A 108 10.57 -2.37 24.81
CA ALA A 108 10.36 -1.52 25.99
C ALA A 108 10.73 -0.05 25.75
N THR A 109 11.76 0.24 24.95
CA THR A 109 12.22 1.63 24.66
C THR A 109 11.31 2.36 23.68
N LEU A 110 10.69 1.63 22.74
CA LEU A 110 9.75 2.18 21.77
C LEU A 110 8.33 2.35 22.34
N GLY A 111 8.13 2.13 23.65
CA GLY A 111 6.82 2.22 24.29
C GLY A 111 5.83 1.15 23.83
N PHE A 112 6.30 0.12 23.12
CA PHE A 112 5.44 -0.95 22.66
C PHE A 112 4.96 -1.78 23.86
N THR A 113 3.75 -1.48 24.33
CA THR A 113 2.97 -2.39 25.15
C THR A 113 2.39 -3.49 24.26
N PHE A 114 3.27 -4.35 23.75
CA PHE A 114 2.79 -5.63 23.27
C PHE A 114 2.31 -6.38 24.51
N ALA A 115 1.00 -6.68 24.57
CA ALA A 115 0.55 -7.82 25.35
C ALA A 115 1.50 -8.97 24.99
N THR A 116 2.04 -9.65 25.99
CA THR A 116 3.25 -10.48 25.96
C THR A 116 3.30 -11.56 24.87
N ASN A 117 2.22 -11.75 24.12
CA ASN A 117 2.16 -12.48 22.88
C ASN A 117 1.51 -11.60 21.80
N PHE A 118 2.30 -10.87 21.01
CA PHE A 118 1.77 -10.24 19.79
C PHE A 118 2.48 -10.76 18.52
N PRO A 119 1.73 -11.35 17.57
CA PRO A 119 0.30 -11.60 17.64
C PRO A 119 0.07 -12.75 18.64
N PRO A 120 -1.06 -12.74 19.36
CA PRO A 120 -1.45 -13.89 20.15
C PRO A 120 -1.51 -15.10 19.20
N LYS A 121 -0.89 -16.21 19.59
CA LYS A 121 -1.05 -17.48 18.83
C LYS A 121 -2.53 -17.92 18.78
N VAL A 122 -3.36 -17.34 19.63
CA VAL A 122 -4.82 -17.36 19.63
C VAL A 122 -5.24 -16.00 20.18
N ILE A 123 -5.82 -15.11 19.37
CA ILE A 123 -6.40 -13.86 19.90
C ILE A 123 -7.66 -14.30 20.64
N THR A 124 -7.68 -14.18 21.96
CA THR A 124 -8.90 -14.46 22.72
C THR A 124 -9.95 -13.40 22.38
N VAL A 125 -11.22 -13.79 22.40
CA VAL A 125 -12.36 -12.88 22.12
C VAL A 125 -12.27 -11.62 23.00
N GLU A 126 -11.81 -11.77 24.23
CA GLU A 126 -11.61 -10.70 25.22
C GLU A 126 -10.52 -9.68 24.82
N GLU A 127 -9.42 -10.10 24.18
CA GLU A 127 -8.37 -9.18 23.71
C GLU A 127 -8.80 -8.39 22.46
N VAL A 128 -9.60 -9.00 21.58
CA VAL A 128 -10.25 -8.29 20.45
C VAL A 128 -11.26 -7.28 20.96
N GLU A 129 -12.08 -7.68 21.94
CA GLU A 129 -13.09 -6.82 22.57
C GLU A 129 -12.48 -5.63 23.33
N ALA A 130 -11.27 -5.80 23.90
CA ALA A 130 -10.54 -4.73 24.56
C ALA A 130 -9.94 -3.71 23.58
N GLN A 131 -9.55 -4.12 22.38
CA GLN A 131 -8.89 -3.23 21.43
C GLN A 131 -9.87 -2.33 20.65
N ARG A 132 -11.15 -2.72 20.46
CA ARG A 132 -12.29 -2.02 19.80
C ARG A 132 -12.02 -1.30 18.46
N VAL A 133 -10.96 -0.49 18.35
CA VAL A 133 -10.50 0.23 17.17
C VAL A 133 -8.99 0.02 16.92
N PRO A 134 -8.51 0.07 15.66
CA PRO A 134 -7.09 -0.02 15.35
C PRO A 134 -6.24 1.07 16.04
N SER A 135 -5.12 0.67 16.62
CA SER A 135 -4.16 1.58 17.27
C SER A 135 -3.42 2.44 16.25
N ARG A 136 -3.36 3.76 16.51
CA ARG A 136 -2.64 4.73 15.65
C ARG A 136 -1.16 4.39 15.51
N THR A 137 -0.50 4.01 16.61
CA THR A 137 0.93 3.64 16.60
C THR A 137 1.19 2.44 15.69
N HIS A 138 0.33 1.41 15.73
CA HIS A 138 0.46 0.23 14.84
C HIS A 138 0.31 0.62 13.37
N LEU A 139 -0.63 1.51 13.07
CA LEU A 139 -0.87 2.01 11.72
C LEU A 139 0.27 2.88 11.21
N ALA A 140 0.88 3.70 12.06
CA ALA A 140 2.07 4.49 11.75
C ALA A 140 3.29 3.59 11.47
N VAL A 141 3.48 2.54 12.26
CA VAL A 141 4.52 1.51 12.02
C VAL A 141 4.27 0.82 10.68
N LEU A 142 3.05 0.39 10.39
CA LEU A 142 2.72 -0.22 9.09
C LEU A 142 3.05 0.70 7.92
N LEU A 143 2.68 1.98 8.02
CA LEU A 143 2.98 3.00 7.01
C LEU A 143 4.49 3.13 6.78
N ALA A 144 5.26 3.19 7.87
CA ALA A 144 6.69 3.32 7.79
C ALA A 144 7.37 2.07 7.21
N LEU A 145 6.84 0.87 7.51
CA LEU A 145 7.33 -0.38 6.95
C LEU A 145 7.00 -0.54 5.46
N GLN A 146 5.84 -0.06 4.98
CA GLN A 146 5.53 -0.01 3.56
C GLN A 146 6.59 0.80 2.79
N ARG A 147 6.99 1.95 3.35
CA ARG A 147 8.08 2.78 2.80
C ARG A 147 9.43 2.08 2.82
N VAL A 148 9.81 1.50 3.95
CA VAL A 148 11.07 0.74 4.08
C VAL A 148 11.12 -0.39 3.05
N ALA A 149 10.05 -1.18 2.95
CA ALA A 149 9.97 -2.30 2.01
C ALA A 149 10.11 -1.84 0.54
N GLY A 150 9.37 -0.80 0.14
CA GLY A 150 9.47 -0.24 -1.21
C GLY A 150 10.87 0.26 -1.55
N ASN A 151 11.48 1.06 -0.67
CA ASN A 151 12.81 1.63 -0.90
C ASN A 151 13.92 0.57 -0.90
N VAL A 152 13.85 -0.44 -0.03
CA VAL A 152 14.78 -1.59 -0.03
C VAL A 152 14.66 -2.37 -1.34
N LEU A 153 13.44 -2.66 -1.79
CA LEU A 153 13.20 -3.41 -3.03
C LEU A 153 13.69 -2.63 -4.27
N ALA A 154 13.43 -1.32 -4.34
CA ALA A 154 13.92 -0.46 -5.41
C ALA A 154 15.45 -0.31 -5.41
N SER A 155 16.06 -0.32 -4.23
CA SER A 155 17.52 -0.19 -4.06
C SER A 155 18.27 -1.51 -4.26
N ARG A 156 17.59 -2.66 -4.18
CA ARG A 156 18.16 -4.01 -4.27
C ARG A 156 19.25 -4.16 -5.32
N ARG A 157 18.95 -3.77 -6.57
CA ARG A 157 19.90 -3.88 -7.69
C ARG A 157 20.89 -2.71 -7.78
N LYS A 158 20.49 -1.51 -7.34
CA LYS A 158 21.36 -0.32 -7.37
C LYS A 158 22.56 -0.50 -6.45
N GLU A 159 22.25 -0.93 -5.24
CA GLU A 159 23.19 -0.99 -4.13
C GLU A 159 23.75 -2.42 -3.97
N ASN A 160 23.48 -3.34 -4.91
CA ASN A 160 23.93 -4.74 -4.86
C ASN A 160 23.62 -5.43 -3.52
N LEU A 161 22.38 -5.30 -3.04
CA LEU A 161 21.96 -5.94 -1.79
C LEU A 161 21.92 -7.46 -1.98
N SER A 162 22.50 -8.22 -1.05
CA SER A 162 22.47 -9.70 -1.01
C SER A 162 21.07 -10.28 -0.69
N LEU A 163 20.01 -9.52 -0.99
CA LEU A 163 18.63 -9.94 -0.83
C LEU A 163 18.26 -10.94 -1.94
N SER A 164 17.94 -12.16 -1.56
CA SER A 164 17.57 -13.22 -2.50
C SER A 164 16.31 -12.86 -3.29
N VAL A 165 16.15 -13.47 -4.48
CA VAL A 165 14.97 -13.24 -5.34
C VAL A 165 13.68 -13.68 -4.63
N GLY A 166 13.73 -14.79 -3.90
CA GLY A 166 12.58 -15.30 -3.14
C GLY A 166 12.12 -14.33 -2.06
N HIS A 167 13.05 -13.82 -1.26
CA HIS A 167 12.73 -12.83 -0.22
C HIS A 167 12.22 -11.52 -0.81
N ALA A 168 12.81 -11.04 -1.92
CA ALA A 168 12.35 -9.84 -2.61
C ALA A 168 10.90 -9.99 -3.13
N ARG A 169 10.56 -11.13 -3.75
CA ARG A 169 9.18 -11.42 -4.19
C ARG A 169 8.21 -11.51 -3.01
N SER A 170 8.63 -12.13 -1.90
CA SER A 170 7.82 -12.24 -0.70
C SER A 170 7.51 -10.87 -0.08
N LEU A 171 8.51 -9.98 0.02
CA LEU A 171 8.33 -8.60 0.48
C LEU A 171 7.44 -7.79 -0.47
N LEU A 172 7.62 -7.94 -1.79
CA LEU A 172 6.77 -7.28 -2.79
C LEU A 172 5.31 -7.74 -2.70
N SER A 173 5.06 -9.04 -2.46
CA SER A 173 3.72 -9.58 -2.20
C SER A 173 3.13 -9.00 -0.92
N CYS A 174 3.93 -8.90 0.15
CA CYS A 174 3.49 -8.33 1.42
C CYS A 174 3.10 -6.85 1.27
N LEU A 175 3.88 -6.06 0.51
CA LEU A 175 3.55 -4.68 0.21
C LEU A 175 2.22 -4.57 -0.57
N ARG A 176 2.00 -5.48 -1.53
CA ARG A 176 0.75 -5.56 -2.28
C ARG A 176 -0.44 -5.93 -1.42
N GLU A 177 -0.31 -6.97 -0.61
CA GLU A 177 -1.33 -7.42 0.34
C GLU A 177 -1.75 -6.25 1.26
N SER A 178 -0.77 -5.46 1.72
CA SER A 178 -0.99 -4.35 2.64
C SER A 178 -1.86 -3.22 2.07
N TYR A 179 -1.59 -2.73 0.85
CA TYR A 179 -2.46 -1.70 0.27
C TYR A 179 -3.81 -2.26 -0.17
N LEU A 180 -3.89 -3.53 -0.55
CA LEU A 180 -5.17 -4.18 -0.88
C LEU A 180 -6.04 -4.36 0.37
N PHE A 181 -5.43 -4.66 1.51
CA PHE A 181 -6.13 -4.66 2.79
C PHE A 181 -6.68 -3.27 3.10
N ALA A 182 -5.84 -2.23 3.00
CA ALA A 182 -6.26 -0.85 3.21
C ALA A 182 -7.43 -0.46 2.28
N ARG A 183 -7.36 -0.85 1.00
CA ARG A 183 -8.45 -0.64 0.04
C ARG A 183 -9.76 -1.28 0.49
N LYS A 184 -9.72 -2.54 0.93
CA LYS A 184 -10.93 -3.23 1.44
C LYS A 184 -11.58 -2.47 2.58
N VAL A 185 -10.78 -1.94 3.50
CA VAL A 185 -11.30 -1.12 4.62
C VAL A 185 -11.89 0.20 4.10
N ASN A 186 -11.22 0.84 3.14
CA ASN A 186 -11.68 2.08 2.52
C ASN A 186 -12.97 1.89 1.71
N ASP A 187 -13.20 0.73 1.12
CA ASP A 187 -14.44 0.46 0.38
C ASP A 187 -15.60 0.04 1.29
N GLU A 188 -15.31 -0.51 2.48
CA GLU A 188 -16.35 -0.96 3.42
C GLU A 188 -16.93 0.20 4.25
N VAL A 189 -17.92 0.89 3.66
CA VAL A 189 -18.56 2.07 4.27
C VAL A 189 -19.20 1.74 5.63
N GLN A 190 -19.83 0.58 5.79
CA GLN A 190 -20.52 0.24 7.04
C GLN A 190 -19.54 0.01 8.18
N LEU A 191 -18.41 -0.66 7.90
CA LEU A 191 -17.31 -0.79 8.84
C LEU A 191 -16.77 0.58 9.25
N ARG A 192 -16.50 1.46 8.28
CA ARG A 192 -15.95 2.79 8.59
C ARG A 192 -16.91 3.64 9.42
N ARG A 193 -18.22 3.58 9.16
CA ARG A 193 -19.26 4.22 9.98
C ARG A 193 -19.31 3.63 11.38
N TYR A 194 -19.23 2.31 11.53
CA TYR A 194 -19.14 1.66 12.84
C TYR A 194 -17.91 2.15 13.61
N LEU A 195 -16.73 2.10 12.99
CA LEU A 195 -15.47 2.54 13.59
C LEU A 195 -15.53 4.03 13.98
N GLN A 196 -16.19 4.87 13.17
CA GLN A 196 -16.48 6.26 13.52
C GLN A 196 -17.37 6.37 14.76
N ARG A 197 -18.45 5.59 14.87
CA ARG A 197 -19.33 5.59 16.04
C ARG A 197 -18.60 5.18 17.32
N VAL A 198 -17.70 4.20 17.24
CA VAL A 198 -16.87 3.77 18.39
C VAL A 198 -15.64 4.63 18.64
N GLY A 199 -15.53 5.79 17.97
CA GLY A 199 -14.54 6.83 18.28
C GLY A 199 -13.23 6.74 17.49
N TRP A 200 -13.11 5.86 16.50
CA TRP A 200 -11.94 5.85 15.61
C TRP A 200 -11.95 7.09 14.72
N ARG A 201 -10.82 7.78 14.61
CA ARG A 201 -10.66 9.05 13.87
C ARG A 201 -9.41 9.06 12.98
N TYR A 202 -8.83 7.90 12.70
CA TYR A 202 -7.63 7.81 11.88
C TYR A 202 -7.95 8.10 10.40
N GLY A 203 -7.05 8.81 9.71
CA GLY A 203 -7.22 9.15 8.29
C GLY A 203 -8.26 10.25 7.99
N MET A 204 -8.86 10.85 9.02
CA MET A 204 -9.74 12.02 8.87
C MET A 204 -8.89 13.31 8.90
N THR A 205 -9.10 14.20 7.95
CA THR A 205 -8.42 15.51 7.88
C THR A 205 -9.25 16.59 8.57
N VAL A 206 -10.59 16.50 8.48
CA VAL A 206 -11.52 17.35 9.21
C VAL A 206 -12.58 16.48 9.89
N PRO A 207 -12.88 16.69 11.19
CA PRO A 207 -14.01 16.03 11.84
C PRO A 207 -15.34 16.64 11.36
N SER A 208 -15.67 16.43 10.08
CA SER A 208 -16.97 16.72 9.47
C SER A 208 -17.83 15.44 9.50
N SER A 209 -19.16 15.61 9.41
CA SER A 209 -20.08 14.47 9.35
C SER A 209 -19.97 13.67 8.04
N SER A 210 -19.33 14.23 7.01
CA SER A 210 -19.13 13.60 5.70
C SER A 210 -17.84 12.78 5.59
N GLU A 211 -16.82 13.08 6.39
CA GLU A 211 -15.59 12.30 6.38
C GLU A 211 -15.72 11.01 7.19
N LEU A 212 -15.16 9.93 6.63
CA LEU A 212 -15.09 8.63 7.28
C LEU A 212 -13.65 8.33 7.71
N PRO A 213 -13.44 7.67 8.87
CA PRO A 213 -12.14 7.12 9.23
C PRO A 213 -11.63 6.20 8.12
N SER A 214 -10.36 6.30 7.75
CA SER A 214 -9.86 5.63 6.56
C SER A 214 -8.42 5.14 6.72
N LEU A 215 -8.08 4.10 5.97
CA LEU A 215 -6.72 3.66 5.73
C LEU A 215 -6.19 4.20 4.39
N LEU A 216 -6.72 5.33 3.92
CA LEU A 216 -6.22 6.00 2.71
C LEU A 216 -4.71 6.26 2.77
N PRO A 217 -4.11 6.66 3.92
CA PRO A 217 -2.66 6.80 4.02
C PRO A 217 -1.88 5.51 3.67
N GLN A 218 -2.33 4.35 4.16
CA GLN A 218 -1.72 3.04 3.87
C GLN A 218 -1.97 2.58 2.44
N GLU A 219 -3.15 2.86 1.89
CA GLU A 219 -3.45 2.52 0.51
C GLU A 219 -2.57 3.33 -0.45
N VAL A 220 -2.55 4.65 -0.28
CA VAL A 220 -1.83 5.60 -1.14
C VAL A 220 -0.33 5.33 -1.09
N LEU A 221 0.24 5.25 0.12
CA LEU A 221 1.67 4.99 0.26
C LEU A 221 2.05 3.60 -0.24
N GLY A 222 1.26 2.57 0.07
CA GLY A 222 1.52 1.22 -0.39
C GLY A 222 1.47 1.10 -1.92
N LYS A 223 0.49 1.73 -2.58
CA LYS A 223 0.42 1.84 -4.05
C LYS A 223 1.64 2.58 -4.61
N GLN A 224 2.01 3.72 -4.02
CA GLN A 224 3.16 4.52 -4.46
C GLN A 224 4.47 3.71 -4.38
N GLN A 225 4.71 3.03 -3.25
CA GLN A 225 5.90 2.22 -3.03
C GLN A 225 5.93 1.00 -3.96
N TYR A 226 4.77 0.37 -4.18
CA TYR A 226 4.67 -0.75 -5.11
C TYR A 226 4.98 -0.32 -6.54
N LEU A 227 4.36 0.76 -7.02
CA LEU A 227 4.64 1.34 -8.34
C LEU A 227 6.11 1.73 -8.48
N HIS A 228 6.70 2.38 -7.47
CA HIS A 228 8.12 2.75 -7.48
C HIS A 228 9.04 1.54 -7.70
N VAL A 229 8.76 0.41 -7.05
CA VAL A 229 9.51 -0.84 -7.28
C VAL A 229 9.32 -1.35 -8.70
N LEU A 230 8.08 -1.35 -9.23
CA LEU A 230 7.80 -1.81 -10.59
C LEU A 230 8.49 -0.94 -11.65
N PHE A 231 8.41 0.39 -11.52
CA PHE A 231 9.11 1.34 -12.38
C PHE A 231 10.62 1.11 -12.34
N THR A 232 11.19 0.93 -11.14
CA THR A 232 12.63 0.67 -10.97
C THR A 232 13.07 -0.65 -11.64
N VAL A 233 12.25 -1.70 -11.59
CA VAL A 233 12.51 -2.98 -12.27
C VAL A 233 12.55 -2.81 -13.79
N LEU A 234 11.66 -1.97 -14.34
CA LEU A 234 11.53 -1.73 -15.77
C LEU A 234 12.63 -0.81 -16.32
N VAL A 235 12.94 0.31 -15.64
CA VAL A 235 13.97 1.27 -16.05
C VAL A 235 15.36 0.61 -16.10
N ARG A 236 15.75 -0.13 -15.06
CA ARG A 236 17.10 -0.73 -14.98
C ARG A 236 17.31 -1.97 -15.85
N SER A 237 16.28 -2.45 -16.54
CA SER A 237 16.45 -3.50 -17.56
C SER A 237 17.31 -3.03 -18.74
N VAL A 238 17.44 -1.71 -18.92
CA VAL A 238 18.14 -1.08 -20.04
C VAL A 238 19.63 -0.85 -19.76
N ASP A 239 20.01 -0.64 -18.49
CA ASP A 239 21.30 -0.01 -18.17
C ASP A 239 22.49 -0.93 -17.85
N ASN A 240 22.33 -2.21 -17.45
CA ASN A 240 23.49 -3.04 -17.06
C ASN A 240 23.29 -4.57 -17.15
N ALA A 241 24.43 -5.29 -17.25
CA ALA A 241 24.63 -6.73 -17.50
C ALA A 241 23.93 -7.75 -16.56
N GLN A 242 23.12 -7.30 -15.60
CA GLN A 242 22.21 -8.15 -14.82
C GLN A 242 20.78 -7.86 -15.24
N VAL A 243 20.45 -8.25 -16.46
CA VAL A 243 19.08 -8.21 -16.98
C VAL A 243 18.21 -9.03 -16.03
N ALA A 244 17.17 -8.40 -15.48
CA ALA A 244 16.16 -9.12 -14.71
C ALA A 244 15.69 -10.35 -15.50
N PRO A 245 15.47 -11.52 -14.88
CA PRO A 245 14.88 -12.65 -15.58
C PRO A 245 13.65 -12.21 -16.38
N ILE A 246 13.54 -12.61 -17.64
CA ILE A 246 12.52 -12.14 -18.60
C ILE A 246 11.10 -12.18 -17.99
N GLY A 247 10.80 -13.19 -17.16
CA GLY A 247 9.53 -13.31 -16.46
C GLY A 247 9.24 -12.21 -15.42
N GLU A 248 10.26 -11.70 -14.72
CA GLU A 248 10.07 -10.62 -13.73
C GLU A 248 9.72 -9.29 -14.39
N GLN A 249 10.24 -9.03 -15.59
CA GLN A 249 9.96 -7.79 -16.32
C GLN A 249 8.57 -7.78 -16.91
N GLU A 250 8.13 -8.88 -17.52
CA GLU A 250 6.77 -8.97 -18.07
C GLU A 250 5.72 -8.89 -16.95
N GLU A 251 5.98 -9.56 -15.83
CA GLU A 251 5.13 -9.49 -14.65
C GLU A 251 5.08 -8.06 -14.08
N ALA A 252 6.24 -7.41 -13.92
CA ALA A 252 6.29 -6.02 -13.47
C ALA A 252 5.56 -5.07 -14.41
N ARG A 253 5.71 -5.24 -15.74
CA ARG A 253 5.02 -4.43 -16.75
C ARG A 253 3.51 -4.61 -16.68
N LYS A 254 3.04 -5.85 -16.56
CA LYS A 254 1.61 -6.16 -16.46
C LYS A 254 1.00 -5.53 -15.21
N TYR A 255 1.65 -5.68 -14.04
CA TYR A 255 1.15 -5.09 -12.81
C TYR A 255 1.25 -3.57 -12.79
N MET A 256 2.30 -2.99 -13.39
CA MET A 256 2.46 -1.54 -13.49
C MET A 256 1.32 -0.96 -14.34
N ALA A 257 1.12 -1.47 -15.55
CA ALA A 257 0.09 -0.97 -16.46
C ALA A 257 -1.29 -1.04 -15.81
N ARG A 258 -1.63 -2.18 -15.21
CA ARG A 258 -2.90 -2.38 -14.52
C ARG A 258 -3.09 -1.40 -13.37
N LEU A 259 -2.11 -1.28 -12.48
CA LEU A 259 -2.25 -0.43 -11.29
C LEU A 259 -2.26 1.06 -11.63
N VAL A 260 -1.47 1.50 -12.62
CA VAL A 260 -1.52 2.87 -13.14
C VAL A 260 -2.89 3.14 -13.75
N GLN A 261 -3.37 2.26 -14.63
CA GLN A 261 -4.68 2.40 -15.25
C GLN A 261 -5.80 2.50 -14.20
N GLU A 262 -5.90 1.54 -13.29
CA GLU A 262 -6.90 1.52 -12.21
C GLU A 262 -6.82 2.81 -11.36
N THR A 263 -5.61 3.28 -11.03
CA THR A 263 -5.42 4.49 -10.22
C THR A 263 -5.85 5.77 -10.95
N LEU A 264 -5.56 5.88 -12.25
CA LEU A 264 -5.97 7.03 -13.07
C LEU A 264 -7.49 7.06 -13.27
N GLU A 265 -8.09 5.91 -13.60
CA GLU A 265 -9.52 5.77 -13.83
C GLU A 265 -10.33 6.10 -12.57
N GLU A 266 -9.94 5.54 -11.41
CA GLU A 266 -10.57 5.84 -10.12
C GLU A 266 -10.52 7.34 -9.79
N TYR A 267 -9.35 7.96 -9.95
CA TYR A 267 -9.17 9.37 -9.66
C TYR A 267 -10.01 10.27 -10.58
N LEU A 268 -10.04 9.96 -11.88
CA LEU A 268 -10.87 10.67 -12.85
C LEU A 268 -12.36 10.54 -12.54
N ALA A 269 -12.78 9.36 -12.09
CA ALA A 269 -14.17 9.13 -11.70
C ALA A 269 -14.55 9.94 -10.44
N TRP A 270 -13.70 9.96 -9.41
CA TRP A 270 -13.96 10.73 -8.19
C TRP A 270 -13.91 12.25 -8.40
N THR A 271 -13.28 12.73 -9.47
CA THR A 271 -13.28 14.15 -9.85
C THR A 271 -14.45 14.55 -10.73
N GLY A 272 -15.29 13.61 -11.15
CA GLY A 272 -16.44 13.85 -12.03
C GLY A 272 -16.08 14.21 -13.48
N VAL A 273 -14.81 14.07 -13.85
CA VAL A 273 -14.31 14.42 -15.20
C VAL A 273 -14.75 13.38 -16.24
N SER A 274 -14.89 12.12 -15.83
CA SER A 274 -15.33 11.06 -16.73
C SER A 274 -16.58 10.37 -16.22
N ALA A 275 -17.72 10.77 -16.79
CA ALA A 275 -19.02 10.12 -16.63
C ALA A 275 -19.08 8.71 -17.27
N GLN A 276 -18.01 8.26 -17.94
CA GLN A 276 -17.95 6.93 -18.54
C GLN A 276 -17.53 5.82 -17.56
N TYR A 277 -16.98 6.18 -16.39
CA TYR A 277 -16.37 5.18 -15.49
C TYR A 277 -17.19 4.85 -14.23
N ILE A 278 -18.09 5.72 -13.79
CA ILE A 278 -18.94 5.51 -12.60
C ILE A 278 -20.28 6.24 -12.84
N ASP A 279 -21.43 5.56 -12.68
CA ASP A 279 -22.75 6.21 -12.66
C ASP A 279 -22.83 7.14 -11.43
N GLU A 280 -23.53 8.29 -11.48
CA GLU A 280 -23.56 9.24 -10.35
C GLU A 280 -24.04 8.59 -9.02
N THR A 281 -24.76 7.48 -9.13
CA THR A 281 -25.22 6.64 -8.01
C THR A 281 -24.14 5.75 -7.37
N GLU A 282 -23.01 5.52 -8.04
CA GLU A 282 -21.89 4.69 -7.59
C GLU A 282 -20.72 5.50 -7.00
N MET A 283 -20.81 6.83 -6.97
CA MET A 283 -19.78 7.68 -6.39
C MET A 283 -19.66 7.43 -4.88
N PRO A 284 -18.45 7.15 -4.35
CA PRO A 284 -18.24 7.00 -2.92
C PRO A 284 -18.65 8.25 -2.15
N ALA A 285 -19.32 8.09 -1.01
CA ALA A 285 -19.70 9.21 -0.14
C ALA A 285 -18.49 10.06 0.30
N ASP A 286 -17.30 9.46 0.33
CA ASP A 286 -16.02 10.07 0.68
C ASP A 286 -15.14 10.41 -0.54
N ALA A 287 -15.72 10.57 -1.74
CA ALA A 287 -14.97 10.85 -2.97
C ALA A 287 -14.01 12.05 -2.84
N HIS A 288 -14.43 13.12 -2.16
CA HIS A 288 -13.58 14.28 -1.92
C HIS A 288 -12.32 13.93 -1.12
N GLN A 289 -12.47 13.19 -0.01
CA GLN A 289 -11.37 12.70 0.83
C GLN A 289 -10.42 11.80 0.03
N ARG A 290 -10.97 10.97 -0.87
CA ARG A 290 -10.18 10.10 -1.77
C ARG A 290 -9.36 10.92 -2.77
N VAL A 291 -9.96 11.93 -3.42
CA VAL A 291 -9.26 12.82 -4.36
C VAL A 291 -8.10 13.55 -3.69
N GLU A 292 -8.33 14.12 -2.51
CA GLU A 292 -7.27 14.78 -1.75
C GLU A 292 -6.14 13.82 -1.40
N SER A 293 -6.48 12.64 -0.87
CA SER A 293 -5.49 11.63 -0.46
C SER A 293 -4.70 11.05 -1.62
N PHE A 294 -5.31 10.87 -2.80
CA PHE A 294 -4.67 10.27 -3.97
C PHE A 294 -3.84 11.26 -4.78
N THR A 295 -4.07 12.56 -4.65
CA THR A 295 -3.35 13.58 -5.42
C THR A 295 -1.82 13.39 -5.39
N PRO A 296 -1.16 13.17 -4.22
CA PRO A 296 0.29 12.91 -4.19
C PRO A 296 0.72 11.64 -4.93
N LEU A 297 -0.08 10.57 -4.87
CA LEU A 297 0.19 9.33 -5.63
C LEU A 297 0.08 9.56 -7.14
N LEU A 298 -0.92 10.32 -7.58
CA LEU A 298 -1.08 10.68 -9.00
C LEU A 298 0.12 11.50 -9.48
N VAL A 299 0.51 12.52 -8.73
CA VAL A 299 1.69 13.35 -9.05
C VAL A 299 2.95 12.50 -9.13
N ALA A 300 3.21 11.63 -8.14
CA ALA A 300 4.37 10.75 -8.14
C ALA A 300 4.36 9.77 -9.34
N THR A 301 3.20 9.20 -9.65
CA THR A 301 3.04 8.28 -10.80
C THR A 301 3.31 9.00 -12.12
N LEU A 302 2.78 10.22 -12.31
CA LEU A 302 3.03 11.02 -13.50
C LEU A 302 4.51 11.43 -13.61
N GLN A 303 5.18 11.72 -12.48
CA GLN A 303 6.61 12.01 -12.48
C GLN A 303 7.44 10.78 -12.89
N GLU A 304 7.10 9.59 -12.39
CA GLU A 304 7.74 8.33 -12.79
C GLU A 304 7.48 8.04 -14.27
N LEU A 305 6.26 8.26 -14.78
CA LEU A 305 5.93 8.13 -16.20
C LEU A 305 6.71 9.13 -17.08
N ALA A 306 6.86 10.37 -16.61
CA ALA A 306 7.68 11.37 -17.30
C ALA A 306 9.17 10.99 -17.30
N ALA A 307 9.60 10.22 -16.29
CA ALA A 307 10.96 9.74 -16.16
C ALA A 307 11.23 8.41 -16.88
N PHE A 308 10.18 7.64 -17.21
CA PHE A 308 10.21 6.23 -17.61
C PHE A 308 11.13 5.93 -18.80
N ASP A 309 11.23 6.86 -19.75
CA ASP A 309 12.12 6.79 -20.92
C ASP A 309 13.20 7.90 -20.92
N SER A 310 13.28 8.71 -19.86
CA SER A 310 14.21 9.85 -19.77
C SER A 310 15.56 9.53 -19.12
N THR A 311 15.76 8.32 -18.62
CA THR A 311 17.05 7.83 -18.13
C THR A 311 18.02 7.63 -19.30
N GLU A 312 18.70 8.72 -19.63
CA GLU A 312 20.06 8.78 -20.18
C GLU A 312 20.41 7.95 -21.43
N VAL A 313 19.64 8.11 -22.51
CA VAL A 313 20.22 8.02 -23.87
C VAL A 313 21.13 9.21 -24.20
N SER A 314 21.16 10.25 -23.37
CA SER A 314 21.88 11.50 -23.71
C SER A 314 23.36 11.56 -23.30
N LEU A 315 23.92 10.65 -22.49
CA LEU A 315 25.31 10.80 -22.00
C LEU A 315 26.28 9.65 -22.34
N ARG A 316 25.84 8.58 -23.00
CA ARG A 316 26.78 7.54 -23.49
C ARG A 316 26.64 7.15 -24.95
N LEU A 317 25.60 7.62 -25.65
CA LEU A 317 25.35 7.28 -27.06
C LEU A 317 25.84 8.34 -28.05
N SER A 318 26.36 9.49 -27.60
CA SER A 318 27.00 10.47 -28.49
C SER A 318 28.42 10.06 -28.91
N GLU A 319 29.08 9.12 -28.23
CA GLU A 319 30.49 8.80 -28.52
C GLU A 319 30.70 7.44 -29.21
N LEU A 320 29.77 6.49 -29.14
CA LEU A 320 30.01 5.13 -29.63
C LEU A 320 28.77 4.49 -30.26
N PHE A 321 28.67 4.62 -31.59
CA PHE A 321 28.03 3.69 -32.52
C PHE A 321 26.49 3.67 -32.73
N SER A 322 26.17 3.82 -34.03
CA SER A 322 25.12 3.15 -34.83
C SER A 322 23.65 3.31 -34.44
N SER A 323 22.91 3.88 -35.40
CA SER A 323 21.49 4.24 -35.47
C SER A 323 20.44 3.17 -35.15
N THR A 324 20.81 2.02 -34.57
CA THR A 324 19.94 0.86 -34.36
C THR A 324 19.44 0.72 -32.91
N ASN A 325 20.17 1.24 -31.91
CA ASN A 325 19.76 1.14 -30.51
C ASN A 325 18.84 2.27 -30.03
N PHE A 326 18.79 3.40 -30.74
CA PHE A 326 17.85 4.50 -30.44
C PHE A 326 16.38 4.06 -30.64
N PHE A 327 16.14 3.05 -31.48
CA PHE A 327 14.79 2.56 -31.80
C PHE A 327 14.21 1.64 -30.71
N TYR A 328 15.03 1.07 -29.82
CA TYR A 328 14.56 0.13 -28.80
C TYR A 328 14.08 0.78 -27.51
N LEU A 329 14.58 1.98 -27.16
CA LEU A 329 14.19 2.65 -25.92
C LEU A 329 12.79 3.27 -26.00
N THR A 330 12.44 3.85 -27.15
CA THR A 330 11.12 4.48 -27.42
C THR A 330 9.95 3.50 -27.43
N LEU A 331 10.20 2.18 -27.39
CA LEU A 331 9.15 1.15 -27.48
C LEU A 331 8.40 0.91 -26.17
N GLN A 332 8.99 1.17 -25.00
CA GLN A 332 8.37 0.82 -23.71
C GLN A 332 7.16 1.71 -23.41
N LEU A 333 7.31 3.03 -23.40
CA LEU A 333 6.16 3.93 -23.22
C LEU A 333 5.17 3.84 -24.39
N GLN A 334 5.67 3.73 -25.63
CA GLN A 334 4.83 3.61 -26.82
C GLN A 334 3.84 2.42 -26.72
N ARG A 335 4.26 1.30 -26.12
CA ARG A 335 3.40 0.13 -25.88
C ARG A 335 2.21 0.44 -24.97
N HIS A 336 2.32 1.42 -24.09
CA HIS A 336 1.28 1.79 -23.13
C HIS A 336 0.38 2.93 -23.62
N MET A 337 0.80 3.70 -24.63
CA MET A 337 0.05 4.84 -25.16
C MET A 337 -1.41 4.54 -25.58
N PRO A 338 -1.76 3.38 -26.17
CA PRO A 338 -3.14 3.14 -26.60
C PRO A 338 -4.19 3.26 -25.48
N TRP A 339 -3.86 2.84 -24.26
CA TRP A 339 -4.74 2.98 -23.10
C TRP A 339 -4.39 4.19 -22.22
N LEU A 340 -3.11 4.59 -22.19
CA LEU A 340 -2.64 5.67 -21.33
C LEU A 340 -3.01 7.06 -21.86
N TYR A 341 -2.92 7.28 -23.19
CA TYR A 341 -3.13 8.60 -23.78
C TYR A 341 -4.53 9.19 -23.55
N PRO A 342 -5.64 8.43 -23.67
CA PRO A 342 -6.97 8.93 -23.30
C PRO A 342 -7.02 9.42 -21.85
N LEU A 343 -6.51 8.62 -20.91
CA LEU A 343 -6.49 8.96 -19.48
C LEU A 343 -5.65 10.22 -19.20
N LEU A 344 -4.48 10.35 -19.84
CA LEU A 344 -3.66 11.56 -19.72
C LEU A 344 -4.37 12.80 -20.27
N THR A 345 -5.20 12.64 -21.31
CA THR A 345 -5.97 13.74 -21.90
C THR A 345 -7.10 14.16 -20.97
N ASP A 346 -7.80 13.21 -20.37
CA ASP A 346 -8.87 13.48 -19.40
C ASP A 346 -8.33 14.21 -18.16
N LEU A 347 -7.12 13.87 -17.70
CA LEU A 347 -6.46 14.56 -16.58
C LEU A 347 -6.25 16.06 -16.80
N VAL A 348 -6.29 16.56 -18.05
CA VAL A 348 -6.22 18.00 -18.33
C VAL A 348 -7.42 18.74 -17.75
N MET A 349 -8.59 18.09 -17.67
CA MET A 349 -9.84 18.67 -17.20
C MET A 349 -9.99 18.63 -15.67
N VAL A 350 -9.09 17.94 -14.97
CA VAL A 350 -9.10 17.85 -13.50
C VAL A 350 -8.83 19.22 -12.87
N PRO A 351 -9.57 19.63 -11.82
CA PRO A 351 -9.41 20.95 -11.19
C PRO A 351 -8.12 21.11 -10.37
N ASN A 352 -7.40 20.03 -10.07
CA ASN A 352 -6.15 20.04 -9.31
C ASN A 352 -4.93 20.56 -10.11
N ALA A 353 -4.30 21.63 -9.62
CA ALA A 353 -3.16 22.25 -10.29
C ALA A 353 -1.87 21.41 -10.27
N GLU A 354 -1.60 20.69 -9.19
CA GLU A 354 -0.39 19.86 -9.05
C GLU A 354 -0.40 18.70 -10.05
N VAL A 355 -1.56 18.07 -10.22
CA VAL A 355 -1.77 17.02 -11.23
C VAL A 355 -1.49 17.56 -12.64
N ARG A 356 -2.01 18.74 -12.98
CA ARG A 356 -1.77 19.37 -14.30
C ARG A 356 -0.30 19.73 -14.52
N VAL A 357 0.41 20.18 -13.48
CA VAL A 357 1.86 20.47 -13.56
C VAL A 357 2.66 19.18 -13.80
N ALA A 358 2.35 18.11 -13.07
CA ALA A 358 2.99 16.80 -13.28
C ALA A 358 2.68 16.24 -14.68
N LEU A 359 1.43 16.37 -15.14
CA LEU A 359 0.98 15.98 -16.47
C LEU A 359 1.71 16.72 -17.59
N SER A 360 1.94 18.02 -17.41
CA SER A 360 2.76 18.81 -18.35
C SER A 360 4.17 18.25 -18.51
N SER A 361 4.74 17.65 -17.45
CA SER A 361 6.05 16.99 -17.52
C SER A 361 5.98 15.71 -18.35
N VAL A 362 4.90 14.93 -18.23
CA VAL A 362 4.67 13.73 -19.05
C VAL A 362 4.57 14.10 -20.53
N PHE A 363 3.76 15.09 -20.89
CA PHE A 363 3.61 15.49 -22.29
C PHE A 363 4.90 16.07 -22.87
N SER A 364 5.60 16.93 -22.11
CA SER A 364 6.81 17.61 -22.59
C SER A 364 8.04 16.70 -22.68
N ARG A 365 8.19 15.73 -21.77
CA ARG A 365 9.37 14.87 -21.69
C ARG A 365 9.17 13.51 -22.33
N ALA A 366 8.00 12.90 -22.15
CA ALA A 366 7.77 11.52 -22.53
C ALA A 366 7.00 11.44 -23.86
N VAL A 367 5.82 12.05 -23.94
CA VAL A 367 4.98 12.01 -25.16
C VAL A 367 5.65 12.75 -26.33
N ARG A 368 6.32 13.89 -26.07
CA ARG A 368 7.03 14.64 -27.11
C ARG A 368 8.08 13.82 -27.84
N GLN A 369 8.74 12.87 -27.17
CA GLN A 369 9.74 11.99 -27.78
C GLN A 369 9.12 10.97 -28.76
N LEU A 370 7.82 10.72 -28.64
CA LEU A 370 7.07 9.81 -29.51
C LEU A 370 6.52 10.50 -30.77
N LEU A 371 6.57 11.83 -30.83
CA LEU A 371 6.12 12.61 -31.97
C LEU A 371 7.24 12.73 -33.01
N PRO A 372 6.92 12.78 -34.32
CA PRO A 372 7.92 13.00 -35.36
C PRO A 372 8.65 14.33 -35.13
N PRO A 373 9.97 14.41 -35.42
CA PRO A 373 10.71 15.67 -35.32
C PRO A 373 10.09 16.70 -36.28
N MET A 374 9.71 17.85 -35.73
CA MET A 374 9.19 18.99 -36.51
C MET A 374 10.28 19.69 -37.31
#